data_AF-A0A820DKF2-F1
#
_entry.id   AF-A0A820DKF2-F1
#
_cell.length_a   1.000
_cell.length_b   1.000
_cell.length_c   1.000
_cell.angle_alpha   90.00
_cell.angle_beta   90.00
_cell.angle_gamma   90.00
#
_symmetry.space_group_name_H-M   'P 1'
#
loop_
_entity.id
_entity.type
_entity.pdbx_description
1 polymer ?
#
loop_
_entity_poly.entity_id
_entity_poly.type
_entity_poly.pdbx_seq_one_letter_code
_entity_poly.pdbx_strand_id
1 'polypeptide(L)'
;MDNAIRLFSTITDKSSYICTAMFKGLKNNNMPEKIFDLLDQMTFKPDNYTLPILFNVCAQVANDRAIKIGRKLLHEMSNDCRNNNIVLNSAMDMLMKSGDVKSAERIFDSIKKKNIITYDALMNG
;
A
#
# COMPACT_ATOMS: atom_id res chain seq x y z
N MET A 1 -6.35 17.79 -10.90
CA MET A 1 -5.37 17.12 -10.03
C MET A 1 -4.23 18.05 -9.64
N ASP A 2 -3.65 18.82 -10.57
CA ASP A 2 -2.47 19.67 -10.27
C ASP A 2 -2.70 20.74 -9.20
N ASN A 3 -3.89 21.36 -9.16
CA ASN A 3 -4.26 22.29 -8.09
C ASN A 3 -4.22 21.64 -6.71
N ALA A 4 -4.66 20.38 -6.58
CA ALA A 4 -4.65 19.66 -5.32
C ALA A 4 -3.22 19.32 -4.88
N ILE A 5 -2.35 18.92 -5.81
CA ILE A 5 -0.93 18.66 -5.55
C ILE A 5 -0.23 19.95 -5.09
N ARG A 6 -0.51 21.08 -5.77
CA ARG A 6 0.05 22.38 -5.40
C ARG A 6 -0.40 22.80 -4.01
N LEU A 7 -1.70 22.75 -3.71
CA LEU A 7 -2.22 23.02 -2.37
C LEU A 7 -1.57 22.12 -1.32
N PHE A 8 -1.46 20.82 -1.60
CA PHE A 8 -0.83 19.88 -0.70
C PHE A 8 0.64 20.22 -0.40
N SER A 9 1.40 20.69 -1.39
CA SER A 9 2.80 21.12 -1.18
C SER A 9 2.94 22.34 -0.27
N THR A 10 1.88 23.13 -0.07
CA THR A 10 1.89 24.28 0.86
C THR A 10 1.61 23.89 2.31
N ILE A 11 1.19 22.65 2.59
CA ILE A 11 0.86 22.19 3.95
C ILE A 11 2.14 21.69 4.63
N THR A 12 2.54 22.39 5.70
CA THR A 12 3.75 22.08 6.46
C THR A 12 3.58 20.86 7.36
N ASP A 13 2.41 20.70 7.98
CA ASP A 13 2.06 19.54 8.82
C ASP A 13 1.04 18.66 8.10
N LYS A 14 1.55 17.69 7.34
CA LYS A 14 0.74 16.74 6.58
C LYS A 14 0.19 15.71 7.56
N SER A 15 -1.12 15.66 7.75
CA SER A 15 -1.74 14.60 8.54
C SER A 15 -1.92 13.31 7.72
N SER A 16 -2.07 12.17 8.41
CA SER A 16 -2.34 10.87 7.76
C SER A 16 -3.51 10.94 6.81
N TYR A 17 -4.62 11.53 7.26
CA TYR A 17 -5.83 11.67 6.46
C TYR A 17 -5.61 12.39 5.12
N ILE A 18 -4.87 13.50 5.12
CA ILE A 18 -4.63 14.27 3.89
C ILE A 18 -3.73 13.48 2.93
N CYS A 19 -2.70 12.81 3.45
CA CYS A 19 -1.86 11.91 2.65
C CYS A 19 -2.68 10.76 2.03
N THR A 20 -3.55 10.10 2.81
CA THR A 20 -4.43 9.04 2.30
C THR A 20 -5.31 9.54 1.16
N ALA A 21 -5.91 10.72 1.32
CA ALA A 21 -6.75 11.34 0.28
C ALA A 21 -5.94 11.65 -0.98
N MET A 22 -4.73 12.20 -0.82
CA MET A 22 -3.82 12.46 -1.94
C MET A 22 -3.38 11.19 -2.65
N PHE A 23 -3.00 10.14 -1.93
CA PHE A 23 -2.63 8.86 -2.53
C PHE A 23 -3.77 8.24 -3.31
N LYS A 24 -5.00 8.29 -2.77
CA LYS A 24 -6.18 7.82 -3.50
C LYS A 24 -6.39 8.59 -4.80
N GLY A 25 -6.26 9.92 -4.76
CA GLY A 25 -6.35 10.77 -5.94
C GLY A 25 -5.26 10.46 -6.97
N LEU A 26 -4.01 10.39 -6.54
CA LEU A 26 -2.85 10.10 -7.41
C LEU A 26 -2.95 8.71 -8.04
N LYS A 27 -3.40 7.71 -7.28
CA LYS A 27 -3.63 6.34 -7.77
C LYS A 27 -4.68 6.33 -8.88
N ASN A 28 -5.83 6.99 -8.65
CA ASN A 28 -6.91 7.06 -9.64
C ASN A 28 -6.52 7.83 -10.91
N ASN A 29 -5.49 8.68 -10.84
CA ASN A 29 -4.93 9.39 -12.00
C ASN A 29 -3.68 8.69 -12.58
N ASN A 30 -3.39 7.45 -12.16
CA ASN A 30 -2.25 6.66 -12.62
C ASN A 30 -0.89 7.37 -12.49
N MET A 31 -0.64 8.02 -11.34
CA MET A 31 0.59 8.79 -11.05
C MET A 31 1.45 8.13 -9.96
N PRO A 32 1.98 6.91 -10.16
CA PRO A 32 2.69 6.17 -9.11
C PRO A 32 3.97 6.85 -8.62
N GLU A 33 4.73 7.52 -9.48
CA GLU A 33 5.97 8.20 -9.06
C GLU A 33 5.69 9.29 -8.03
N LYS A 34 4.63 10.10 -8.23
CA LYS A 34 4.22 11.12 -7.26
C LYS A 34 3.77 10.52 -5.92
N ILE A 35 3.25 9.28 -5.92
CA ILE A 35 2.92 8.55 -4.69
C ILE A 35 4.19 8.19 -3.95
N PHE A 36 5.21 7.68 -4.64
CA PHE A 36 6.48 7.34 -3.99
C PHE A 36 7.21 8.57 -3.46
N ASP A 37 7.25 9.67 -4.23
CA ASP A 37 7.85 10.92 -3.77
C ASP A 37 7.14 11.50 -2.54
N LEU A 38 5.81 11.35 -2.49
CA LEU A 38 5.03 11.77 -1.32
C LEU A 38 5.25 10.85 -0.12
N LEU A 39 5.36 9.54 -0.35
CA LEU A 39 5.67 8.58 0.70
C LEU A 39 7.03 8.88 1.34
N ASP A 40 8.03 9.26 0.55
CA ASP A 40 9.37 9.62 1.06
C ASP A 40 9.37 10.90 1.92
N GLN A 41 8.35 11.77 1.74
CA GLN A 41 8.18 12.99 2.55
C GLN A 41 7.34 12.77 3.81
N MET A 42 6.74 11.60 4.01
CA MET A 42 5.93 11.32 5.19
C MET A 42 6.80 11.14 6.43
N THR A 43 6.42 11.82 7.52
CA THR A 43 7.11 11.74 8.82
C THR A 43 6.44 10.77 9.79
N PHE A 44 5.32 10.16 9.39
CA PHE A 44 4.52 9.22 10.18
C PHE A 44 4.27 7.94 9.38
N LYS A 45 3.96 6.86 10.09
CA LYS A 45 3.72 5.55 9.48
C LYS A 45 2.35 5.50 8.78
N PRO A 46 2.26 4.93 7.57
CA PRO A 46 0.97 4.65 6.93
C PRO A 46 0.09 3.76 7.81
N ASP A 47 -1.19 4.12 7.88
CA ASP A 47 -2.20 3.39 8.63
C ASP A 47 -2.91 2.31 7.80
N ASN A 48 -3.91 1.66 8.39
CA ASN A 48 -4.71 0.61 7.76
C ASN A 48 -5.59 1.08 6.60
N TYR A 49 -5.75 2.40 6.39
CA TYR A 49 -6.44 2.97 5.23
C TYR A 49 -5.47 3.31 4.11
N THR A 50 -4.25 3.68 4.47
CA THR A 50 -3.20 4.11 3.54
C THR A 50 -2.44 2.93 2.94
N LEU A 51 -2.09 1.94 3.77
CA LEU A 51 -1.33 0.76 3.33
C LEU A 51 -1.98 0.00 2.17
N PRO A 52 -3.31 -0.25 2.14
CA PRO A 52 -3.92 -0.95 1.00
C PRO A 52 -3.80 -0.18 -0.32
N ILE A 53 -3.81 1.15 -0.26
CA ILE A 53 -3.59 2.00 -1.44
C ILE A 53 -2.15 1.83 -1.93
N LEU A 54 -1.18 1.93 -1.02
CA LEU A 54 0.24 1.83 -1.34
C LEU A 54 0.62 0.44 -1.88
N PHE A 55 0.14 -0.65 -1.25
CA PHE A 55 0.39 -2.00 -1.73
C PHE A 55 -0.21 -2.23 -3.11
N ASN A 56 -1.43 -1.76 -3.35
CA ASN A 56 -2.04 -1.90 -4.67
C ASN A 56 -1.28 -1.11 -5.75
N VAL A 57 -0.79 0.09 -5.44
CA VAL A 57 0.10 0.84 -6.36
C VAL A 57 1.38 0.07 -6.62
N CYS A 58 2.00 -0.50 -5.59
CA CYS A 58 3.21 -1.32 -5.76
C CYS A 58 2.95 -2.55 -6.64
N ALA A 59 1.80 -3.20 -6.44
CA ALA A 59 1.35 -4.34 -7.24
C ALA A 59 1.11 -3.97 -8.71
N GLN A 60 0.53 -2.79 -8.98
CA GLN A 60 0.30 -2.29 -10.34
C GLN A 60 1.59 -1.90 -11.07
N VAL A 61 2.54 -1.30 -10.36
CA VAL A 61 3.82 -0.86 -10.94
C VAL A 61 4.77 -2.04 -11.18
N ALA A 62 4.80 -2.99 -10.25
CA ALA A 62 5.52 -4.27 -10.34
C ALA A 62 7.01 -4.19 -10.78
N ASN A 63 7.68 -3.05 -10.57
CA ASN A 63 9.11 -2.89 -10.82
C ASN A 63 9.94 -3.01 -9.53
N ASP A 64 11.26 -3.10 -9.65
CA ASP A 64 12.16 -3.29 -8.51
C ASP A 64 12.02 -2.21 -7.42
N ARG A 65 11.75 -0.95 -7.81
CA ARG A 65 11.53 0.15 -6.85
C ARG A 65 10.26 -0.09 -6.04
N ALA A 66 9.15 -0.38 -6.72
CA ALA A 66 7.86 -0.66 -6.11
C ALA A 66 7.93 -1.88 -5.18
N ILE A 67 8.62 -2.94 -5.58
CA ILE A 67 8.82 -4.15 -4.76
C ILE A 67 9.59 -3.81 -3.48
N LYS A 68 10.68 -3.03 -3.59
CA LYS A 68 11.46 -2.59 -2.41
C LYS A 68 10.62 -1.75 -1.46
N ILE A 69 9.82 -0.82 -1.98
CA ILE A 69 8.91 0.02 -1.18
C ILE A 69 7.87 -0.85 -0.47
N GLY A 70 7.19 -1.74 -1.19
CA GLY A 70 6.18 -2.62 -0.62
C GLY A 70 6.73 -3.52 0.48
N ARG A 71 7.94 -4.09 0.30
CA ARG A 71 8.61 -4.88 1.35
C ARG A 71 8.95 -4.06 2.58
N LYS A 72 9.44 -2.83 2.40
CA LYS A 72 9.72 -1.91 3.51
C LYS A 72 8.44 -1.61 4.29
N LEU A 73 7.34 -1.29 3.61
CA LEU A 73 6.04 -1.04 4.23
C LEU A 73 5.53 -2.26 5.02
N LEU A 74 5.67 -3.47 4.46
CA LEU A 74 5.29 -4.71 5.14
C LEU A 74 6.12 -4.99 6.40
N HIS A 75 7.40 -4.61 6.40
CA HIS A 75 8.27 -4.74 7.56
C HIS A 75 7.92 -3.70 8.64
N GLU A 76 7.63 -2.46 8.24
CA GLU A 76 7.45 -1.33 9.15
C GLU A 76 6.02 -1.18 9.69
N MET A 77 5.04 -1.92 9.15
CA MET A 77 3.62 -1.81 9.53
C MET A 77 3.37 -2.08 11.02
N SER A 78 2.44 -1.31 11.60
CA SER A 78 2.04 -1.45 13.01
C SER A 78 1.31 -2.77 13.28
N ASN A 79 1.28 -3.21 14.54
CA ASN A 79 0.57 -4.43 14.93
C ASN A 79 -0.92 -4.42 14.56
N ASP A 80 -1.56 -3.25 14.61
CA ASP A 80 -2.96 -3.11 14.19
C ASP A 80 -3.13 -3.41 12.70
N CYS A 81 -2.19 -2.95 11.86
CA CYS A 81 -2.16 -3.25 10.43
C CYS A 81 -1.86 -4.74 10.17
N ARG A 82 -0.99 -5.36 11.00
CA ARG A 82 -0.69 -6.80 10.92
C ARG A 82 -1.90 -7.69 11.25
N ASN A 83 -2.92 -7.16 11.90
CA ASN A 83 -4.17 -7.87 12.21
C ASN A 83 -5.35 -7.44 11.32
N ASN A 84 -5.12 -6.57 10.34
CA ASN A 84 -6.16 -6.06 9.46
C ASN A 84 -6.20 -6.86 8.15
N ASN A 85 -7.27 -7.63 7.93
CA ASN A 85 -7.42 -8.47 6.73
C ASN A 85 -7.35 -7.67 5.41
N ILE A 86 -7.79 -6.41 5.38
CA ILE A 86 -7.73 -5.59 4.15
C ILE A 86 -6.28 -5.29 3.82
N VAL A 87 -5.49 -4.89 4.83
CA VAL A 87 -4.05 -4.64 4.67
C VAL A 87 -3.33 -5.92 4.24
N LEU A 88 -3.57 -7.04 4.92
CA LEU A 88 -2.93 -8.32 4.61
C LEU A 88 -3.29 -8.83 3.21
N ASN A 89 -4.56 -8.74 2.80
CA ASN A 89 -4.99 -9.13 1.45
C ASN A 89 -4.29 -8.27 0.38
N SER A 90 -4.20 -6.95 0.59
CA SER A 90 -3.52 -6.06 -0.36
C SER A 90 -2.00 -6.27 -0.43
N ALA A 91 -1.35 -6.59 0.69
CA ALA A 91 0.06 -6.95 0.72
C ALA A 91 0.31 -8.29 0.02
N MET A 92 -0.59 -9.26 0.20
CA MET A 92 -0.53 -10.55 -0.46
C MET A 92 -0.67 -10.42 -1.97
N ASP A 93 -1.64 -9.64 -2.46
CA ASP A 93 -1.78 -9.30 -3.89
C ASP A 93 -0.47 -8.73 -4.47
N MET A 94 0.16 -7.79 -3.75
CA MET A 94 1.43 -7.23 -4.17
C MET A 94 2.57 -8.26 -4.20
N LEU A 95 2.61 -9.19 -3.24
CA LEU A 95 3.63 -10.25 -3.20
C LEU A 95 3.43 -11.25 -4.34
N MET A 96 2.19 -11.59 -4.67
CA MET A 96 1.85 -12.44 -5.80
C MET A 96 2.28 -11.81 -7.14
N LYS A 97 1.89 -10.55 -7.44
CA LYS A 97 2.34 -9.83 -8.66
C LYS A 97 3.84 -9.68 -8.76
N SER A 98 4.54 -9.60 -7.62
CA SER A 98 6.00 -9.49 -7.60
C SER A 98 6.73 -10.83 -7.63
N GLY A 99 6.00 -11.94 -7.71
CA GLY A 99 6.55 -13.29 -7.79
C GLY A 99 7.04 -13.87 -6.47
N ASP A 100 6.83 -13.20 -5.34
CA ASP A 100 7.17 -13.72 -4.00
C ASP A 100 6.02 -14.51 -3.38
N VAL A 101 5.71 -15.60 -4.06
CA VAL A 101 4.62 -16.53 -3.68
C VAL A 101 4.81 -17.04 -2.26
N LYS A 102 6.04 -17.38 -1.86
CA LYS A 102 6.33 -17.91 -0.52
C LYS A 102 5.98 -16.93 0.60
N SER A 103 6.26 -15.64 0.40
CA SER A 103 5.87 -14.63 1.39
C SER A 103 4.36 -14.38 1.37
N ALA A 104 3.71 -14.47 0.20
CA ALA A 104 2.26 -14.37 0.08
C ALA A 104 1.55 -15.50 0.84
N GLU A 105 2.00 -16.75 0.69
CA GLU A 105 1.49 -17.92 1.42
C GLU A 105 1.63 -17.76 2.94
N ARG A 106 2.76 -17.23 3.42
CA ARG A 106 2.94 -16.95 4.85
C ARG A 106 1.92 -15.92 5.37
N ILE A 107 1.61 -14.89 4.58
CA ILE A 107 0.57 -13.93 4.93
C ILE A 107 -0.79 -14.63 4.96
N PHE A 108 -1.12 -15.42 3.93
CA PHE A 108 -2.35 -16.19 3.86
C PHE A 108 -2.55 -17.06 5.11
N ASP A 109 -1.52 -17.79 5.52
CA ASP A 109 -1.56 -18.65 6.70
C ASP A 109 -1.78 -17.86 7.99
N SER A 110 -1.22 -16.65 8.09
CA SER A 110 -1.39 -15.76 9.26
C SER A 110 -2.82 -15.21 9.42
N ILE A 111 -3.62 -15.18 8.34
CA ILE A 111 -5.00 -14.67 8.39
C ILE A 111 -5.90 -15.68 9.11
N LYS A 112 -6.40 -15.29 10.30
CA LYS A 112 -7.27 -16.12 11.15
C LYS A 112 -8.61 -16.46 10.50
N LYS A 113 -9.26 -15.48 9.86
CA LYS A 113 -10.57 -15.64 9.21
C LYS A 113 -10.44 -15.29 7.73
N LYS A 114 -10.18 -16.31 6.93
CA LYS A 114 -10.09 -16.22 5.47
C LYS A 114 -11.50 -16.04 4.88
N ASN A 115 -11.63 -15.21 3.86
CA ASN A 115 -12.86 -15.02 3.12
C ASN A 115 -12.58 -15.05 1.61
N ILE A 116 -13.61 -14.90 0.78
CA ILE A 116 -13.46 -14.94 -0.68
C ILE A 116 -12.39 -13.97 -1.20
N ILE A 117 -12.24 -12.79 -0.59
CA ILE A 117 -11.23 -11.79 -0.95
C ILE A 117 -9.82 -12.30 -0.64
N THR A 118 -9.64 -13.01 0.48
CA THR A 118 -8.35 -13.62 0.84
C THR A 118 -7.94 -14.72 -0.15
N TYR A 119 -8.87 -15.57 -0.58
CA TYR A 119 -8.57 -16.59 -1.60
C TYR A 119 -8.31 -15.96 -2.97
N ASP A 120 -9.12 -14.96 -3.37
CA ASP A 120 -8.95 -14.23 -4.62
C ASP A 120 -7.58 -13.57 -4.71
N ALA A 121 -7.15 -12.88 -3.65
CA ALA A 121 -5.83 -12.23 -3.58
C ALA A 121 -4.65 -13.24 -3.62
N LEU A 122 -4.84 -14.50 -3.22
CA LEU A 122 -3.80 -15.53 -3.34
C LEU A 122 -3.76 -16.15 -4.75
N MET A 123 -4.92 -16.31 -5.41
CA MET A 123 -5.00 -17.02 -6.70
C MET A 123 -4.83 -16.10 -7.91
N ASN A 124 -5.44 -14.92 -7.86
CA ASN A 124 -5.46 -13.92 -8.94
C ASN A 124 -4.52 -12.74 -8.65
N GLY A 125 -3.84 -12.81 -7.50
CA GLY A 125 -2.87 -11.84 -7.07
C GLY A 125 -1.74 -11.69 -8.06
#